data_AF-A0A821ZIU2-F1
#
_entry.id   AF-A0A821ZIU2-F1
#
_cell.length_a   1.000
_cell.length_b   1.000
_cell.length_c   1.000
_cell.angle_alpha   90.00
_cell.angle_beta   90.00
_cell.angle_gamma   90.00
#
_symmetry.space_group_name_H-M   'P 1'
#
loop_
_entity.id
_entity.type
_entity.pdbx_description
1 polymer ?
#
loop_
_entity_poly.entity_id
_entity_poly.type
_entity_poly.pdbx_seq_one_letter_code
_entity_poly.pdbx_strand_id
1 'polypeptide(L)'
;LWLSGVGIADILEGNINGTIQQHIQNDLQDFGRLILMLACNSIVGAQKEHLQTSLEIVQRSYSHDLKNLILHFLLPSNTLKPKNINDCMPMIGARFYAYIDNLHVRGDILENELAKELDCGRLFRLISKLNTLLERPE
;
A
#
# COMPACT_ATOMS: atom_id res chain seq x y z
N LEU A 1 -2.13 2.91 -2.78
CA LEU A 1 -2.07 2.22 -4.09
C LEU A 1 -2.80 0.90 -3.94
N TRP A 2 -3.74 0.60 -4.82
CA TRP A 2 -4.33 -0.73 -4.94
C TRP A 2 -3.72 -1.41 -6.17
N LEU A 3 -3.57 -2.73 -6.13
CA LEU A 3 -3.16 -3.49 -7.31
C LEU A 3 -4.37 -3.59 -8.27
N SER A 4 -4.28 -2.95 -9.43
CA SER A 4 -5.42 -2.77 -10.36
C SER A 4 -5.52 -3.82 -11.47
N GLY A 5 -4.56 -4.74 -11.58
CA GLY A 5 -4.45 -5.68 -12.70
C GLY A 5 -4.00 -7.09 -12.31
N VAL A 6 -4.33 -7.53 -11.10
CA VAL A 6 -4.01 -8.89 -10.63
C VAL A 6 -4.79 -9.91 -11.44
N GLY A 7 -4.11 -10.88 -12.05
CA GLY A 7 -4.73 -11.96 -12.85
C GLY A 7 -4.78 -11.74 -14.36
N ILE A 8 -4.55 -10.52 -14.87
CA ILE A 8 -4.50 -10.29 -16.33
C ILE A 8 -3.31 -11.02 -16.94
N ALA A 9 -2.13 -10.91 -16.31
CA ALA A 9 -0.93 -11.62 -16.73
C ALA A 9 -1.12 -13.14 -16.67
N ASP A 10 -1.74 -13.67 -15.61
CA ASP A 10 -2.00 -15.11 -15.45
C ASP A 10 -2.88 -15.68 -16.57
N ILE A 11 -3.88 -14.90 -17.01
CA ILE A 11 -4.77 -15.28 -18.11
C ILE A 11 -4.06 -15.20 -19.47
N LEU A 12 -3.25 -14.15 -19.69
CA LEU A 12 -2.56 -13.91 -20.96
C LEU A 12 -1.35 -14.84 -21.17
N GLU A 13 -0.57 -15.06 -20.14
CA GLU A 13 0.67 -15.86 -20.19
C GLU A 13 0.39 -17.35 -19.98
N GLY A 14 -0.74 -17.72 -19.36
CA GLY A 14 -1.08 -19.11 -19.05
C GLY A 14 -0.03 -19.81 -18.19
N ASN A 15 -0.15 -21.14 -18.02
CA ASN A 15 0.83 -21.94 -17.26
C ASN A 15 2.14 -22.20 -18.03
N ILE A 16 2.53 -21.28 -18.93
CA ILE A 16 3.51 -21.55 -20.00
C ILE A 16 4.95 -21.27 -19.53
N ASN A 17 5.16 -20.35 -18.59
CA ASN A 17 6.50 -19.78 -18.32
C ASN A 17 6.89 -19.73 -16.84
N GLY A 18 7.08 -20.90 -16.22
CA GLY A 18 7.81 -21.00 -14.94
C GLY A 18 7.02 -21.63 -13.81
N THR A 19 7.70 -21.91 -12.70
CA THR A 19 7.04 -22.36 -11.48
C THR A 19 6.45 -21.17 -10.73
N ILE A 20 5.36 -21.37 -9.99
CA ILE A 20 4.78 -20.34 -9.11
C ILE A 20 5.85 -19.70 -8.20
N GLN A 21 6.81 -20.50 -7.74
CA GLN A 21 7.92 -20.01 -6.92
C GLN A 21 8.79 -19.00 -7.67
N GLN A 22 9.03 -19.18 -8.97
CA GLN A 22 9.77 -18.22 -9.78
C GLN A 22 9.02 -16.90 -9.92
N HIS A 23 7.70 -16.95 -10.16
CA HIS A 23 6.87 -15.75 -10.22
C HIS A 23 6.88 -14.98 -8.90
N ILE A 24 6.76 -15.67 -7.76
CA ILE A 24 6.85 -15.03 -6.44
C ILE A 24 8.22 -14.35 -6.24
N GLN A 25 9.33 -14.97 -6.66
CA GLN A 25 10.65 -14.32 -6.55
C GLN A 25 10.77 -13.10 -7.46
N ASN A 26 10.19 -13.14 -8.66
CA ASN A 26 10.14 -11.99 -9.57
C ASN A 26 9.33 -10.85 -8.96
N ASP A 27 8.15 -11.12 -8.38
CA ASP A 27 7.30 -10.13 -7.72
C ASP A 27 8.04 -9.44 -6.57
N LEU A 28 8.77 -10.20 -5.76
CA LEU A 28 9.58 -9.64 -4.67
C LEU A 28 10.71 -8.75 -5.21
N GLN A 29 11.34 -9.13 -6.33
CA GLN A 29 12.37 -8.31 -6.95
C GLN A 29 11.79 -7.00 -7.53
N ASP A 30 10.65 -7.08 -8.20
CA ASP A 30 9.96 -5.92 -8.75
C ASP A 30 9.41 -5.00 -7.66
N PHE A 31 9.00 -5.55 -6.52
CA PHE A 31 8.69 -4.78 -5.32
C PHE A 31 9.90 -3.96 -4.85
N GLY A 32 11.09 -4.56 -4.76
CA GLY A 32 12.32 -3.84 -4.43
C GLY A 32 12.65 -2.72 -5.44
N ARG A 33 12.47 -2.98 -6.74
CA ARG A 33 12.64 -1.98 -7.80
C ARG A 33 11.65 -0.83 -7.67
N LEU A 34 10.38 -1.13 -7.38
CA LEU A 34 9.33 -0.14 -7.21
C LEU A 34 9.65 0.81 -6.05
N ILE A 35 10.07 0.28 -4.90
CA ILE A 35 10.45 1.10 -3.75
C ILE A 35 11.62 2.02 -4.09
N LEU A 36 12.62 1.51 -4.82
CA LEU A 36 13.77 2.31 -5.26
C LEU A 36 13.34 3.44 -6.21
N MET A 37 12.48 3.15 -7.18
CA MET A 37 11.93 4.15 -8.11
C MET A 37 11.15 5.24 -7.38
N LEU A 38 10.37 4.87 -6.36
CA LEU A 38 9.63 5.81 -5.52
C LEU A 38 10.56 6.66 -4.66
N ALA A 39 11.57 6.06 -4.04
CA ALA A 39 12.53 6.77 -3.19
C ALA A 39 13.40 7.76 -3.98
N CYS A 40 13.73 7.44 -5.22
CA CYS A 40 14.47 8.34 -6.11
C CYS A 40 13.56 9.25 -6.94
N ASN A 41 12.24 9.10 -6.86
CA ASN A 41 11.26 9.75 -7.72
C ASN A 41 11.62 9.66 -9.23
N SER A 42 12.13 8.50 -9.66
CA SER A 42 12.65 8.29 -11.01
C SER A 42 12.53 6.83 -11.46
N ILE A 43 11.95 6.62 -12.64
CA ILE A 43 11.75 5.30 -13.25
C ILE A 43 13.10 4.69 -13.69
N VAL A 44 14.05 5.53 -14.07
CA VAL A 44 15.40 5.11 -14.51
C VAL A 44 16.24 4.64 -13.31
N GLY A 45 15.86 5.02 -12.09
CA GLY A 45 16.62 4.72 -10.87
C GLY A 45 16.80 3.23 -10.57
N ALA A 46 15.90 2.36 -11.08
CA ALA A 46 16.00 0.91 -10.92
C ALA A 46 16.77 0.20 -12.05
N GLN A 47 17.27 0.92 -13.06
CA GLN A 47 18.10 0.35 -14.11
C GLN A 47 19.50 0.00 -13.57
N LYS A 48 20.11 -1.06 -14.11
CA LYS A 48 21.42 -1.57 -13.63
C LYS A 48 22.53 -0.50 -13.67
N GLU A 49 22.48 0.40 -14.64
CA GLU A 49 23.48 1.46 -14.84
C GLU A 49 23.45 2.53 -13.74
N HIS A 50 22.25 2.86 -13.25
CA HIS A 50 22.05 3.92 -12.25
C HIS A 50 21.87 3.39 -10.83
N LEU A 51 21.85 2.06 -10.67
CA LEU A 51 21.53 1.42 -9.40
C LEU A 51 22.42 1.88 -8.24
N GLN A 52 23.73 1.98 -8.47
CA GLN A 52 24.70 2.40 -7.45
C GLN A 52 24.37 3.80 -6.93
N THR A 53 24.16 4.75 -7.84
CA THR A 53 23.81 6.14 -7.53
C THR A 53 22.46 6.25 -6.84
N SER A 54 21.45 5.50 -7.30
CA SER A 54 20.13 5.46 -6.67
C SER A 54 20.21 4.97 -5.21
N LEU A 55 21.02 3.94 -4.94
CA LEU A 55 21.22 3.44 -3.58
C LEU A 55 21.94 4.44 -2.67
N GLU A 56 22.89 5.22 -3.22
CA GLU A 56 23.55 6.30 -2.49
C GLU A 56 22.56 7.42 -2.12
N ILE A 57 21.66 7.79 -3.04
CA ILE A 57 20.57 8.74 -2.75
C ILE A 57 19.69 8.22 -1.62
N VAL A 58 19.29 6.95 -1.68
CA VAL A 58 18.48 6.33 -0.61
C VAL A 58 19.20 6.36 0.72
N GLN A 59 20.48 6.03 0.75
CA GLN A 59 21.29 6.03 1.98
C GLN A 59 21.37 7.41 2.63
N ARG A 60 21.37 8.48 1.83
CA ARG A 60 21.48 9.86 2.33
C ARG A 60 20.13 10.44 2.77
N SER A 61 19.05 10.05 2.12
CA SER A 61 17.73 10.68 2.30
C SER A 61 16.77 9.87 3.18
N TYR A 62 17.01 8.58 3.39
CA TYR A 62 16.09 7.67 4.08
C TYR A 62 16.78 6.81 5.15
N SER A 63 15.98 6.06 5.92
CA SER A 63 16.49 5.18 6.98
C SER A 63 17.32 4.02 6.44
N HIS A 64 18.25 3.55 7.26
CA HIS A 64 19.01 2.34 6.97
C HIS A 64 18.12 1.11 6.79
N ASP A 65 17.00 1.01 7.52
CA ASP A 65 16.03 -0.07 7.34
C ASP A 65 15.45 -0.09 5.92
N LEU A 66 15.14 1.07 5.35
CA LEU A 66 14.60 1.15 3.98
C LEU A 66 15.66 0.71 2.96
N LYS A 67 16.90 1.17 3.13
CA LYS A 67 18.02 0.73 2.28
C LYS A 67 18.20 -0.78 2.35
N ASN A 68 18.21 -1.36 3.55
CA ASN A 68 18.40 -2.80 3.76
C ASN A 68 17.25 -3.61 3.15
N LEU A 69 16.02 -3.09 3.22
CA LEU A 69 14.84 -3.70 2.61
C LEU A 69 14.96 -3.74 1.08
N ILE A 70 15.32 -2.60 0.47
CA ILE A 70 15.53 -2.52 -0.98
C ILE A 70 16.62 -3.49 -1.43
N LEU A 71 17.76 -3.51 -0.73
CA LEU A 71 18.88 -4.40 -1.05
C LEU A 71 18.47 -5.87 -0.94
N HIS A 72 17.76 -6.24 0.14
CA HIS A 72 17.30 -7.61 0.36
C HIS A 72 16.44 -8.10 -0.80
N PHE A 73 15.50 -7.28 -1.28
CA PHE A 73 14.60 -7.67 -2.37
C PHE A 73 15.23 -7.57 -3.76
N LEU A 74 16.15 -6.63 -3.99
CA LEU A 74 16.73 -6.40 -5.30
C LEU A 74 17.85 -7.38 -5.67
N LEU A 75 18.75 -7.71 -4.73
CA LEU A 75 19.91 -8.56 -5.01
C LEU A 75 19.49 -10.04 -5.12
N PRO A 76 20.00 -10.82 -6.09
CA PRO A 76 19.73 -12.26 -6.13
C PRO A 76 20.08 -12.91 -4.79
N SER A 77 19.22 -13.81 -4.28
CA SER A 77 19.54 -14.55 -3.05
C SER A 77 20.82 -15.35 -3.27
N ASN A 78 21.87 -15.01 -2.52
CA ASN A 78 23.13 -15.77 -2.51
C ASN A 78 23.00 -17.07 -1.69
N THR A 79 21.86 -17.24 -1.00
CA THR A 79 21.51 -18.38 -0.16
C THR A 79 20.54 -19.31 -0.89
N LEU A 80 20.63 -20.63 -0.65
CA LEU A 80 19.66 -21.62 -1.17
C LEU A 80 18.20 -21.38 -0.72
N LYS A 81 17.96 -20.46 0.22
CA LYS A 81 16.62 -20.13 0.70
C LYS A 81 15.96 -19.09 -0.23
N PRO A 82 14.77 -19.38 -0.79
CA PRO A 82 13.99 -18.39 -1.53
C PRO A 82 13.54 -17.26 -0.57
N LYS A 83 13.45 -16.04 -1.09
CA LYS A 83 13.00 -14.89 -0.28
C LYS A 83 11.53 -15.03 0.05
N ASN A 84 11.15 -14.56 1.22
CA ASN A 84 9.76 -14.49 1.65
C ASN A 84 9.38 -13.04 1.93
N ILE A 85 8.13 -12.68 1.65
CA ILE A 85 7.60 -11.36 2.01
C ILE A 85 7.75 -11.07 3.51
N ASN A 86 7.65 -12.09 4.36
CA ASN A 86 7.80 -11.94 5.81
C ASN A 86 9.21 -11.53 6.25
N ASP A 87 10.22 -11.68 5.38
CA ASP A 87 11.59 -11.25 5.67
C ASP A 87 11.69 -9.72 5.81
N CYS A 88 10.69 -8.95 5.37
CA CYS A 88 10.62 -7.50 5.60
C CYS A 88 10.17 -7.12 7.02
N MET A 89 9.54 -8.03 7.77
CA MET A 89 8.94 -7.72 9.08
C MET A 89 9.91 -7.05 10.07
N PRO A 90 11.18 -7.47 10.21
CA PRO A 90 12.11 -6.81 11.13
C PRO A 90 12.38 -5.34 10.78
N MET A 91 12.32 -4.98 9.50
CA MET A 91 12.63 -3.62 9.02
C MET A 91 11.41 -2.69 9.07
N ILE A 92 10.20 -3.23 8.94
CA ILE A 92 8.94 -2.47 8.96
C ILE A 92 8.19 -2.56 10.29
N GLY A 93 8.51 -3.53 11.15
CA GLY A 93 7.66 -3.96 12.27
C GLY A 93 7.25 -2.86 13.25
N ALA A 94 8.18 -1.99 13.67
CA ALA A 94 7.85 -0.86 14.54
C ALA A 94 6.93 0.16 13.84
N ARG A 95 7.14 0.40 12.54
CA ARG A 95 6.35 1.34 11.72
C ARG A 95 4.96 0.78 11.41
N PHE A 96 4.82 -0.54 11.36
CA PHE A 96 3.57 -1.22 11.13
C PHE A 96 2.52 -0.89 12.20
N TYR A 97 2.93 -0.82 13.48
CA TYR A 97 2.04 -0.42 14.57
C TYR A 97 1.54 1.02 14.43
N ALA A 98 2.42 1.95 14.06
CA ALA A 98 2.00 3.34 13.80
C ALA A 98 1.00 3.42 12.65
N TYR A 99 1.15 2.58 11.61
CA TYR A 99 0.18 2.52 10.52
C TYR A 99 -1.18 1.96 10.98
N ILE A 100 -1.20 0.90 11.79
CA ILE A 100 -2.44 0.35 12.39
C ILE A 100 -3.15 1.41 13.23
N ASP A 101 -2.40 2.14 14.06
CA ASP A 101 -2.96 3.20 14.90
C ASP A 101 -3.63 4.29 14.04
N ASN A 102 -2.96 4.74 12.97
CA ASN A 102 -3.55 5.67 12.01
C ASN A 102 -4.81 5.12 11.33
N LEU A 103 -4.89 3.81 11.06
CA LEU A 103 -6.10 3.20 10.52
C LEU A 103 -7.25 3.21 11.53
N HIS A 104 -6.98 2.94 12.81
CA HIS A 104 -7.99 3.02 13.87
C HIS A 104 -8.50 4.45 14.05
N VAL A 105 -7.60 5.43 14.17
CA VAL A 105 -7.97 6.85 14.28
C VAL A 105 -8.82 7.28 13.08
N ARG A 106 -8.48 6.83 11.87
CA ARG A 106 -9.29 7.09 10.68
C ARG A 106 -10.67 6.42 10.76
N GLY A 107 -10.76 5.23 11.34
CA GLY A 107 -12.02 4.56 11.65
C GLY A 107 -12.90 5.40 12.56
N ASP A 108 -12.37 5.85 13.69
CA ASP A 108 -13.09 6.70 14.66
C ASP A 108 -13.61 7.98 14.03
N ILE A 109 -12.80 8.62 13.17
CA ILE A 109 -13.22 9.82 12.42
C ILE A 109 -14.42 9.50 11.52
N LEU A 110 -14.35 8.40 10.76
CA LEU A 110 -15.43 8.01 9.85
C LEU A 110 -16.71 7.64 10.60
N GLU A 111 -16.60 6.94 11.73
CA GLU A 111 -17.74 6.61 12.59
C GLU A 111 -18.40 7.87 13.16
N ASN A 112 -17.60 8.84 13.59
CA ASN A 112 -18.09 10.12 14.10
C ASN A 112 -18.81 10.94 13.01
N GLU A 113 -18.25 11.02 11.80
CA GLU A 113 -18.93 11.70 10.68
C GLU A 113 -20.22 10.98 10.27
N LEU A 114 -20.21 9.64 10.27
CA LEU A 114 -21.41 8.85 10.00
C LEU A 114 -22.50 9.08 11.07
N ALA A 115 -22.13 9.16 12.35
CA ALA A 115 -23.07 9.44 13.43
C ALA A 115 -23.75 10.81 13.25
N LYS A 116 -22.98 11.85 12.88
CA LYS A 116 -23.52 13.17 12.58
C LYS A 116 -24.50 13.14 11.40
N GLU A 117 -24.16 12.46 10.32
CA GLU A 117 -25.04 12.32 9.14
C GLU A 117 -26.34 11.59 9.47
N LEU A 118 -26.28 10.56 10.32
CA LEU A 118 -27.49 9.86 10.79
C LEU A 118 -28.41 10.78 11.59
N ASP A 119 -27.86 11.60 12.47
CA ASP A 119 -28.64 12.55 13.26
C ASP A 119 -29.18 13.71 12.41
N CYS A 120 -28.40 14.24 11.46
CA CYS A 120 -28.90 15.17 10.45
C CYS A 120 -30.07 14.57 9.66
N GLY A 121 -29.95 13.31 9.23
CA GLY A 121 -31.03 12.59 8.54
C GLY A 121 -32.29 12.40 9.41
N ARG A 122 -32.12 12.16 10.72
CA ARG A 122 -33.25 12.07 11.68
C ARG A 122 -33.92 13.42 11.86
N LEU A 123 -33.15 14.49 12.09
CA LEU A 123 -33.64 15.86 12.24
C LEU A 123 -34.37 16.32 10.98
N PHE A 124 -33.81 16.06 9.80
CA PHE A 124 -34.43 16.38 8.52
C PHE A 124 -35.82 15.73 8.38
N ARG A 125 -35.94 14.44 8.70
CA ARG A 125 -37.26 13.76 8.68
C ARG A 125 -38.24 14.35 9.67
N LEU A 126 -37.79 14.76 10.86
CA LEU A 126 -38.65 15.38 11.87
C LEU A 126 -39.17 16.75 11.40
N ILE A 127 -38.27 17.60 10.90
CA ILE A 127 -38.61 18.93 10.37
C ILE A 127 -39.59 18.81 9.21
N SER A 128 -39.36 17.88 8.27
CA SER A 128 -40.28 17.67 7.15
C SER A 128 -41.69 17.25 7.60
N LYS A 129 -41.81 16.38 8.61
CA LYS A 129 -43.10 16.01 9.20
C LYS A 129 -43.78 17.20 9.89
N LEU A 130 -43.02 18.01 10.64
CA LEU A 130 -43.55 19.20 11.30
C LEU A 130 -44.05 20.24 10.30
N ASN A 131 -43.27 20.55 9.26
CA ASN A 131 -43.67 21.50 8.21
C ASN A 131 -44.94 21.04 7.48
N THR A 132 -45.07 19.73 7.22
CA THR A 132 -46.28 19.17 6.62
C THR A 132 -47.54 19.38 7.49
N LEU A 133 -47.39 19.37 8.82
CA LEU A 133 -48.49 19.64 9.74
C LEU A 133 -48.78 21.14 9.88
N LEU A 134 -47.74 21.99 9.89
CA LEU A 134 -47.84 23.44 10.08
C LEU A 134 -48.48 24.15 8.88
N GLU A 135 -48.18 23.71 7.65
CA GLU A 135 -48.70 24.35 6.43
C GLU A 135 -50.06 23.80 5.99
N ARG A 136 -50.72 22.98 6.81
CA ARG A 136 -52.01 22.39 6.45
C ARG A 136 -53.13 23.43 6.69
N PRO A 137 -53.80 23.95 5.64
CA PRO A 137 -55.01 24.75 5.83
C PRO A 137 -56.12 23.88 6.42
N GLU A 138 -56.96 24.45 7.30
CA GLU A 138 -58.10 23.76 7.91
C GLU A 138 -59.08 23.18 6.89
#